data_AF-A0A7D9M1D7-F1
#
_entry.id   AF-A0A7D9M1D7-F1
#
_cell.length_a   1.000
_cell.length_b   1.000
_cell.length_c   1.000
_cell.angle_alpha   90.00
_cell.angle_beta   90.00
_cell.angle_gamma   90.00
#
_symmetry.space_group_name_H-M   'P 1'
#
loop_
_entity.id
_entity.type
_entity.pdbx_description
1 polymer ?
#
loop_
_entity_poly.entity_id
_entity_poly.type
_entity_poly.pdbx_seq_one_letter_code
_entity_poly.pdbx_strand_id
1 'polypeptide(L)'
;MAADANRSSKRRDFCAMHVIKSAKQKLTSFTYTSWCKFVSFAVKWRKLQCKEGEIAIEAAANLGLRFDDLPSGVDFVETNSSSDGFLPIPAYCKFHRDCYNRFCNTLMLGREEKRQYIRDEQAGET
;
A
#
# COMPACT_ATOMS: atom_id res chain seq x y z
N MET A 1 -26.73 -21.97 -16.48
CA MET A 1 -25.48 -21.53 -17.12
C MET A 1 -25.76 -20.21 -17.80
N ALA A 2 -25.33 -19.09 -17.22
CA ALA A 2 -25.60 -17.77 -17.78
C ALA A 2 -24.36 -16.88 -17.64
N ALA A 3 -23.81 -16.57 -18.81
CA ALA A 3 -23.00 -15.42 -19.15
C ALA A 3 -21.68 -15.21 -18.39
N ASP A 4 -20.64 -15.86 -18.89
CA ASP A 4 -19.30 -15.29 -19.03
C ASP A 4 -19.39 -13.95 -19.79
N ALA A 5 -19.67 -12.88 -19.05
CA ALA A 5 -19.63 -11.53 -19.57
C ALA A 5 -18.17 -11.04 -19.61
N ASN A 6 -17.56 -11.20 -20.79
CA ASN A 6 -16.72 -10.17 -21.39
C ASN A 6 -15.45 -9.78 -20.61
N ARG A 7 -14.44 -10.66 -20.60
CA ARG A 7 -13.12 -10.42 -19.99
C ARG A 7 -12.03 -10.07 -21.02
N SER A 8 -12.26 -9.03 -21.81
CA SER A 8 -11.19 -8.30 -22.52
C SER A 8 -11.65 -6.84 -22.63
N SER A 9 -11.08 -5.87 -21.91
CA SER A 9 -9.80 -5.25 -22.24
C SER A 9 -9.65 -3.97 -21.38
N LYS A 10 -8.42 -3.69 -20.89
CA LYS A 10 -8.03 -2.58 -19.98
C LYS A 10 -8.55 -2.69 -18.54
N ARG A 11 -7.66 -3.06 -17.60
CA ARG A 11 -7.92 -2.84 -16.15
C ARG A 11 -8.26 -1.36 -15.97
N ARG A 12 -9.43 -1.06 -15.39
CA ARG A 12 -9.85 0.32 -15.07
C ARG A 12 -8.84 0.91 -14.08
N ASP A 13 -8.45 2.16 -14.29
CA ASP A 13 -7.63 2.90 -13.34
C ASP A 13 -8.29 2.87 -11.96
N PHE A 14 -7.51 2.56 -10.92
CA PHE A 14 -8.00 2.60 -9.54
C PHE A 14 -6.98 3.24 -8.60
N CYS A 15 -7.47 3.70 -7.45
CA CYS A 15 -6.61 4.18 -6.36
C CYS A 15 -6.09 2.97 -5.58
N ALA A 16 -4.78 2.69 -5.66
CA ALA A 16 -4.19 1.51 -5.03
C ALA A 16 -4.25 1.50 -3.50
N MET A 17 -4.56 2.62 -2.85
CA MET A 17 -4.62 2.75 -1.39
C MET A 17 -5.80 3.64 -1.00
N HIS A 18 -7.03 3.24 -1.31
CA HIS A 18 -8.19 4.11 -1.09
C HIS A 18 -8.58 4.24 0.39
N VAL A 19 -7.87 5.09 1.14
CA VAL A 19 -8.09 5.29 2.59
C VAL A 19 -9.24 6.27 2.88
N ILE A 20 -9.37 7.32 2.06
CA ILE A 20 -10.34 8.40 2.25
C ILE A 20 -11.56 8.18 1.34
N LYS A 21 -12.69 7.78 1.94
CA LYS A 21 -13.94 7.42 1.23
C LYS A 21 -14.48 8.51 0.29
N SER A 22 -14.22 9.77 0.60
CA SER A 22 -14.72 10.93 -0.16
C SER A 22 -13.63 11.59 -1.00
N ALA A 23 -12.59 10.85 -1.41
CA ALA A 23 -11.57 11.38 -2.30
C ALA A 23 -12.21 11.71 -3.67
N LYS A 24 -12.47 13.00 -3.92
CA LYS A 24 -13.04 13.52 -5.19
C LYS A 24 -11.96 13.92 -6.21
N GLN A 25 -10.69 13.81 -5.83
CA GLN A 25 -9.56 14.24 -6.65
C GLN A 25 -9.35 13.31 -7.85
N LYS A 26 -8.69 13.81 -8.90
CA LYS A 26 -8.26 12.96 -10.02
C LYS A 26 -7.17 11.98 -9.58
N LEU A 27 -7.18 10.78 -10.15
CA LEU A 27 -6.12 9.81 -9.97
C LEU A 27 -4.82 10.29 -10.60
N THR A 28 -3.73 10.12 -9.88
CA THR A 28 -2.35 10.46 -10.29
C THR A 28 -1.54 9.18 -10.44
N SER A 29 -0.73 9.10 -11.49
CA SER A 29 0.16 7.96 -11.72
C SER A 29 1.34 7.98 -10.74
N PHE A 30 1.81 6.79 -10.38
CA PHE A 30 3.03 6.65 -9.61
C PHE A 30 4.27 7.05 -10.40
N THR A 31 5.14 7.80 -9.74
CA THR A 31 6.57 7.89 -10.07
C THR A 31 7.31 6.75 -9.37
N TYR A 32 8.55 6.46 -9.78
CA TYR A 32 9.40 5.48 -9.09
C TYR A 32 9.49 5.75 -7.57
N THR A 33 9.82 6.98 -7.17
CA THR A 33 9.95 7.35 -5.76
C THR A 33 8.65 7.18 -4.98
N SER A 34 7.51 7.56 -5.56
CA SER A 34 6.22 7.43 -4.87
C SER A 34 5.75 5.98 -4.77
N TRP A 35 6.05 5.16 -5.78
CA TRP A 35 5.77 3.73 -5.76
C TRP A 35 6.57 3.02 -4.66
N CYS A 36 7.87 3.27 -4.63
CA CYS A 36 8.78 2.76 -3.62
C CYS A 36 8.32 3.08 -2.18
N LYS A 37 7.92 4.33 -1.95
CA LYS A 37 7.37 4.75 -0.64
C LYS A 37 6.07 4.01 -0.32
N PHE A 38 5.14 3.92 -1.27
CA PHE A 38 3.89 3.19 -1.09
C PHE A 38 4.14 1.72 -0.71
N VAL A 39 5.00 1.02 -1.44
CA VAL A 39 5.33 -0.39 -1.18
C VAL A 39 5.90 -0.57 0.22
N SER A 40 6.80 0.32 0.64
CA SER A 40 7.43 0.29 1.97
C SER A 40 6.40 0.50 3.08
N PHE A 41 5.50 1.46 2.91
CA PHE A 41 4.41 1.66 3.86
C PHE A 41 3.45 0.48 3.87
N ALA A 42 3.13 -0.11 2.73
CA ALA A 42 2.27 -1.29 2.68
C ALA A 42 2.87 -2.49 3.45
N VAL A 43 4.20 -2.69 3.37
CA VAL A 43 4.92 -3.71 4.16
C VAL A 43 4.85 -3.44 5.66
N LYS A 44 4.89 -2.18 6.09
CA LYS A 44 4.77 -1.81 7.51
C LYS A 44 3.31 -1.94 7.99
N TRP A 45 2.37 -1.38 7.23
CA TRP A 45 0.93 -1.43 7.53
C TRP A 45 0.37 -2.84 7.60
N ARG A 46 0.77 -3.78 6.73
CA ARG A 46 0.24 -5.16 6.75
C ARG A 46 0.48 -5.90 8.06
N LYS A 47 1.49 -5.48 8.84
CA LYS A 47 1.80 -6.06 10.16
C LYS A 47 0.85 -5.53 11.24
N LEU A 48 0.10 -4.48 10.93
CA LEU A 48 -0.76 -3.79 11.87
C LEU A 48 -2.22 -4.21 11.69
N GLN A 49 -2.88 -4.51 12.80
CA GLN A 49 -4.31 -4.81 12.87
C GLN A 49 -5.11 -3.50 12.89
N CYS A 50 -5.16 -2.85 11.73
CA CYS A 50 -5.90 -1.61 11.50
C CYS A 50 -6.38 -1.51 10.05
N LYS A 51 -7.24 -0.52 9.79
CA LYS A 51 -7.85 -0.29 8.46
C LYS A 51 -6.79 -0.08 7.37
N GLU A 52 -5.78 0.73 7.63
CA GLU A 52 -4.68 0.94 6.69
C GLU A 52 -3.87 -0.36 6.44
N GLY A 53 -3.80 -1.26 7.41
CA GLY A 53 -3.25 -2.61 7.25
C GLY A 53 -4.07 -3.50 6.31
N GLU A 54 -5.39 -3.51 6.47
CA GLU A 54 -6.30 -4.22 5.56
C GLU A 54 -6.17 -3.69 4.13
N ILE A 55 -6.11 -2.36 3.95
CA ILE A 55 -5.91 -1.72 2.66
C ILE A 55 -4.57 -2.13 2.05
N ALA A 56 -3.50 -2.22 2.85
CA ALA A 56 -2.19 -2.65 2.36
C ALA A 56 -2.23 -4.09 1.82
N ILE A 57 -2.90 -5.01 2.53
CA ILE A 57 -3.07 -6.40 2.14
C ILE A 57 -3.87 -6.49 0.83
N GLU A 58 -5.00 -5.80 0.75
CA GLU A 58 -5.84 -5.78 -0.44
C GLU A 58 -5.10 -5.18 -1.65
N ALA A 59 -4.37 -4.09 -1.43
CA ALA A 59 -3.58 -3.44 -2.48
C ALA A 59 -2.55 -4.39 -3.07
N ALA A 60 -1.81 -5.12 -2.24
CA ALA A 60 -0.84 -6.09 -2.73
C ALA A 60 -1.47 -7.24 -3.47
N ALA A 61 -2.59 -7.79 -2.98
CA ALA A 61 -3.33 -8.83 -3.69
C ALA A 61 -3.76 -8.35 -5.09
N ASN A 62 -4.30 -7.14 -5.19
CA ASN A 62 -4.75 -6.55 -6.47
C ASN A 62 -3.60 -6.27 -7.43
N LEU A 63 -2.44 -5.91 -6.89
CA LEU A 63 -1.24 -5.55 -7.66
C LEU A 63 -0.33 -6.77 -7.93
N GLY A 64 -0.66 -7.95 -7.39
CA GLY A 64 0.15 -9.15 -7.50
C GLY A 64 1.49 -9.04 -6.76
N LEU A 65 1.57 -8.17 -5.74
CA LEU A 65 2.78 -8.02 -4.94
C LEU A 65 2.84 -9.16 -3.93
N ARG A 66 3.90 -9.95 -3.99
CA ARG A 66 4.22 -10.92 -2.95
C ARG A 66 5.13 -10.22 -1.95
N PHE A 67 4.59 -9.90 -0.79
CA PHE A 67 5.34 -9.14 0.20
C PHE A 67 6.52 -9.91 0.81
N ASP A 68 6.58 -11.23 0.64
CA ASP A 68 7.71 -12.07 1.07
C ASP A 68 8.92 -11.90 0.14
N ASP A 69 8.68 -11.44 -1.10
CA ASP A 69 9.71 -11.10 -2.09
C ASP A 69 10.17 -9.63 -1.95
N LEU A 70 9.57 -8.88 -1.03
CA LEU A 70 9.95 -7.50 -0.77
C LEU A 70 11.05 -7.44 0.30
N PRO A 71 12.11 -6.64 0.07
CA PRO A 71 13.19 -6.52 1.04
C PRO A 71 12.64 -6.09 2.40
N SER A 72 12.88 -6.93 3.41
CA SER A 72 12.26 -6.86 4.74
C SER A 72 12.73 -5.69 5.62
N GLY A 73 13.61 -4.83 5.10
CA GLY A 73 14.30 -3.78 5.85
C GLY A 73 14.39 -2.43 5.16
N VAL A 74 13.48 -2.08 4.24
CA VAL A 74 13.57 -0.78 3.56
C VAL A 74 13.12 0.36 4.48
N ASP A 75 14.05 0.83 5.29
CA ASP A 75 14.20 2.25 5.51
C ASP A 75 14.68 2.83 4.18
N PHE A 76 13.72 3.28 3.37
CA PHE A 76 14.00 4.02 2.15
C PHE A 76 14.75 5.29 2.52
N VAL A 77 16.07 5.21 2.52
CA VAL A 77 16.91 6.40 2.37
C VAL A 77 16.58 6.93 0.99
N GLU A 78 16.19 8.21 0.88
CA GLU A 78 15.92 8.93 -0.37
C GLU A 78 17.15 9.04 -1.29
N THR A 79 18.15 8.16 -1.15
CA THR A 79 19.30 8.07 -2.03
C THR A 79 18.90 7.36 -3.30
N ASN A 80 18.43 8.16 -4.25
CA ASN A 80 18.52 7.93 -5.68
C ASN A 80 19.77 7.12 -6.05
N SER A 81 19.61 5.89 -6.51
CA SER A 81 20.31 5.31 -7.67
C SER A 81 20.16 3.79 -7.68
N SER A 82 20.02 3.23 -8.90
CA SER A 82 20.03 1.81 -9.26
C SER A 82 18.66 1.14 -9.31
N SER A 83 18.16 1.01 -10.54
CA SER A 83 16.82 0.57 -10.95
C SER A 83 16.77 -0.91 -11.39
N ASP A 84 17.55 -1.81 -10.77
CA ASP A 84 17.74 -3.18 -11.29
C ASP A 84 17.06 -4.31 -10.50
N GLY A 85 16.11 -3.99 -9.62
CA GLY A 85 15.43 -5.04 -8.85
C GLY A 85 14.11 -4.67 -8.21
N PHE A 86 13.54 -3.49 -8.52
CA PHE A 86 12.30 -3.05 -7.88
C PHE A 86 11.06 -3.45 -8.69
N LEU A 87 10.00 -3.84 -8.00
CA LEU A 87 8.75 -4.34 -8.61
C LEU A 87 8.21 -3.35 -9.65
N PRO A 88 7.84 -3.81 -10.86
CA PRO A 88 7.33 -2.93 -11.91
C PRO A 88 6.05 -2.23 -11.46
N ILE A 89 5.93 -0.94 -11.77
CA ILE A 89 4.72 -0.16 -11.49
C ILE A 89 3.64 -0.56 -12.48
N PRO A 90 2.51 -1.15 -12.06
CA PRO A 90 1.46 -1.49 -12.99
C PRO A 90 0.81 -0.21 -13.55
N ALA A 91 0.69 -0.08 -14.88
CA ALA A 91 0.24 1.16 -15.52
C ALA A 91 -1.18 1.63 -15.14
N TYR A 92 -2.03 0.69 -14.70
CA TYR A 92 -3.39 0.93 -14.23
C TYR A 92 -3.46 1.33 -12.74
N CYS A 93 -2.32 1.25 -12.04
CA CYS A 93 -2.18 1.56 -10.62
C CYS A 93 -1.95 3.06 -10.45
N LYS A 94 -2.89 3.75 -9.80
CA LYS A 94 -2.83 5.19 -9.54
C LYS A 94 -3.18 5.47 -8.08
N PHE A 95 -3.19 6.74 -7.69
CA PHE A 95 -3.62 7.14 -6.36
C PHE A 95 -4.30 8.50 -6.34
N HIS A 96 -5.17 8.71 -5.36
CA HIS A 96 -5.57 10.06 -4.95
C HIS A 96 -4.51 10.63 -4.03
N ARG A 97 -4.15 11.91 -4.20
CA ARG A 97 -3.07 12.55 -3.42
C ARG A 97 -3.35 12.50 -1.92
N ASP A 98 -4.59 12.76 -1.51
CA ASP A 98 -4.95 12.72 -0.10
C ASP A 98 -4.85 11.31 0.49
N CYS A 99 -5.27 10.29 -0.27
CA CYS A 99 -5.11 8.89 0.12
C CYS A 99 -3.64 8.52 0.30
N TYR A 100 -2.80 8.91 -0.64
CA TYR A 100 -1.36 8.67 -0.58
C TYR A 100 -0.72 9.39 0.62
N ASN A 101 -1.05 10.66 0.83
CA ASN A 101 -0.52 11.42 1.98
C ASN A 101 -0.95 10.83 3.32
N ARG A 102 -2.18 10.31 3.41
CA ARG A 102 -2.67 9.64 4.62
C ARG A 102 -1.97 8.30 4.85
N PHE A 103 -1.90 7.48 3.80
CA PHE A 103 -1.31 6.14 3.85
C PHE A 103 0.20 6.21 4.13
N CYS A 104 0.92 7.13 3.50
CA CYS A 104 2.37 7.30 3.62
C CYS A 104 2.78 8.29 4.73
N ASN A 105 1.96 8.46 5.77
CA ASN A 105 2.23 9.36 6.89
C ASN A 105 2.98 8.63 8.02
N THR A 106 4.23 9.01 8.25
CA THR A 106 5.10 8.40 9.27
C THR A 106 4.56 8.55 10.70
N LEU A 107 4.00 9.72 11.04
CA LEU A 107 3.44 9.97 12.37
C LEU A 107 2.21 9.10 12.64
N MET A 108 1.38 8.88 11.62
CA MET A 108 0.23 7.98 11.72
C MET A 108 0.66 6.54 11.91
N LEU A 109 1.64 6.08 11.12
CA LEU A 109 2.19 4.73 11.24
C LEU A 109 2.75 4.49 12.65
N GLY A 110 3.62 5.38 13.14
CA GLY A 110 4.22 5.24 14.47
C GLY A 110 3.19 5.25 15.62
N ARG A 111 2.07 5.99 15.47
CA ARG A 111 0.97 5.96 16.45
C ARG A 111 0.28 4.60 16.47
N GLU A 112 0.04 4.00 15.32
CA GLU A 112 -0.61 2.69 15.24
C GLU A 112 0.33 1.56 15.67
N GLU A 113 1.64 1.64 15.35
CA GLU A 113 2.66 0.72 15.88
C GLU A 113 2.65 0.72 17.41
N LYS A 114 2.66 1.90 18.04
CA LYS A 114 2.58 2.02 19.50
C LYS A 114 1.26 1.44 20.07
N ARG A 115 0.13 1.69 19.42
CA ARG A 115 -1.18 1.16 19.86
C ARG A 115 -1.22 -0.37 19.80
N GLN A 116 -0.65 -0.95 18.75
CA GLN A 116 -0.58 -2.40 18.63
C GLN A 116 0.34 -3.01 19.68
N TYR A 117 1.53 -2.43 19.89
CA TYR A 117 2.45 -2.88 20.93
C TYR A 117 1.77 -2.97 22.31
N ILE A 118 1.04 -1.93 22.71
CA ILE A 118 0.30 -1.90 23.99
C ILE A 118 -0.79 -3.00 24.03
N ARG A 119 -1.50 -3.24 22.91
CA ARG A 119 -2.51 -4.31 22.85
C ARG A 119 -1.89 -5.70 22.97
N ASP A 120 -0.75 -5.91 22.31
CA ASP A 120 -0.05 -7.20 22.31
C ASP A 120 0.54 -7.50 23.71
N GLU A 121 1.10 -6.50 24.41
CA GLU A 121 1.53 -6.65 25.81
C GLU A 121 0.36 -7.04 26.73
N GLN A 122 -0.78 -6.36 26.60
CA GLN A 122 -1.98 -6.68 27.39
C GLN A 122 -2.56 -8.06 27.10
N ALA A 123 -2.39 -8.59 25.89
CA ALA A 123 -2.85 -9.92 25.50
C ALA A 123 -1.91 -11.06 25.96
N GLY A 124 -0.65 -10.76 26.25
CA GLY A 124 0.35 -11.73 26.73
C GLY A 124 0.35 -11.94 28.25
N GLU A 125 -0.36 -11.10 29.01
CA GLU A 125 -0.44 -11.15 30.47
C GLU A 125 -1.65 -11.95 31.01
N THR A 126 -2.40 -12.65 30.13
CA THR A 126 -3.53 -13.54 30.49
C THR A 126 -3.24 -14.99 30.17
#